data_AF-A0A2L2Z4W3-F1
#
_entry.id   AF-A0A2L2Z4W3-F1
#
_cell.length_a   1.000
_cell.length_b   1.000
_cell.length_c   1.000
_cell.angle_alpha   90.00
_cell.angle_beta   90.00
_cell.angle_gamma   90.00
#
_symmetry.space_group_name_H-M   'P 1'
#
loop_
_entity.id
_entity.type
_entity.pdbx_description
1 polymer ?
#
loop_
_entity_poly.entity_id
_entity_poly.type
_entity_poly.pdbx_seq_one_letter_code
_entity_poly.pdbx_strand_id
1 'polypeptide(L)' 'TFDLGGHHQARRVWKDYFPAVDALVFLIDALDRVRFPEAIEELDRLVSDEQL' A
#
# COMPACT_ATOMS: atom_id res chain seq x y z
N THR A 1 -6.41 -1.05 -14.55
CA THR A 1 -5.54 -1.54 -13.47
C THR A 1 -4.43 -0.54 -13.26
N PHE A 2 -4.28 -0.02 -12.05
CA PHE A 2 -3.19 0.89 -11.69
C PHE A 2 -2.06 0.07 -11.06
N ASP A 3 -0.83 0.33 -11.49
CA ASP A 3 0.38 -0.20 -10.84
C ASP A 3 1.11 0.96 -10.17
N LEU A 4 1.34 0.83 -8.87
CA LEU A 4 1.83 1.90 -8.02
C LEU A 4 3.11 1.46 -7.34
N GLY A 5 4.17 2.25 -7.48
CA GLY A 5 5.47 1.93 -6.91
C GLY A 5 5.47 1.88 -5.39
N GLY A 6 6.18 0.91 -4.82
CA GLY A 6 6.29 0.69 -3.37
C GLY A 6 7.38 1.48 -2.63
N HIS A 7 8.17 2.31 -3.30
CA HIS A 7 9.19 3.15 -2.67
C HIS A 7 8.55 4.40 -2.04
N HIS A 8 9.14 4.93 -0.96
CA HIS A 8 8.52 5.98 -0.13
C HIS A 8 7.98 7.20 -0.90
N GLN A 9 8.63 7.63 -1.98
CA GLN A 9 8.16 8.77 -2.77
C GLN A 9 6.86 8.45 -3.54
N ALA A 10 6.76 7.26 -4.12
CA ALA A 10 5.56 6.83 -4.84
C ALA A 10 4.38 6.54 -3.91
N ARG A 11 4.60 6.17 -2.65
CA ARG A 11 3.48 5.92 -1.70
C ARG A 11 2.58 7.13 -1.47
N ARG A 12 3.10 8.35 -1.71
CA ARG A 12 2.36 9.60 -1.53
C ARG A 12 1.12 9.71 -2.40
N VAL A 13 1.15 9.11 -3.59
CA VAL A 13 0.02 9.19 -4.54
C VAL A 13 -0.96 8.03 -4.39
N TRP A 14 -0.70 7.04 -3.51
CA TRP A 14 -1.57 5.86 -3.37
C TRP A 14 -3.03 6.24 -3.06
N LYS A 15 -3.22 7.22 -2.17
CA LYS A 15 -4.53 7.71 -1.74
C LYS A 15 -5.33 8.35 -2.87
N ASP A 16 -4.67 8.92 -3.87
CA ASP A 16 -5.33 9.59 -4.99
C ASP A 16 -6.09 8.59 -5.90
N TYR A 17 -5.74 7.30 -5.82
CA TYR A 17 -6.36 6.23 -6.62
C TYR A 17 -7.44 5.45 -5.87
N PHE A 18 -7.56 5.62 -4.55
CA PHE A 18 -8.51 4.86 -3.72
C PHE A 18 -9.97 5.06 -4.13
N PRO A 19 -10.45 6.28 -4.42
CA PRO A 19 -11.83 6.47 -4.88
C PRO A 19 -12.15 5.79 -6.22
N ALA A 20 -11.14 5.32 -6.96
CA ALA A 20 -11.27 4.77 -8.30
C ALA A 20 -11.13 3.23 -8.35
N VAL A 21 -11.06 2.54 -7.20
CA VAL A 21 -10.86 1.07 -7.15
C VAL A 21 -11.78 0.40 -6.14
N ASP A 22 -12.26 -0.79 -6.48
CA ASP A 22 -13.09 -1.62 -5.58
C ASP A 22 -12.27 -2.61 -4.74
N ALA A 23 -10.98 -2.79 -5.07
CA ALA A 23 -10.10 -3.75 -4.41
C ALA A 23 -8.63 -3.33 -4.47
N LEU A 24 -7.89 -3.68 -3.41
CA LEU A 24 -6.44 -3.47 -3.28
C LEU A 24 -5.71 -4.82 -3.29
N VAL A 25 -4.63 -4.92 -4.07
CA VAL A 25 -3.68 -6.04 -4.01
C VAL A 25 -2.35 -5.51 -3.50
N PHE A 26 -1.93 -5.96 -2.32
CA PHE A 26 -0.70 -5.54 -1.67
C PHE A 26 0.34 -6.67 -1.74
N LEU A 27 1.48 -6.42 -2.40
CA LEU A 27 2.52 -7.42 -2.60
C LEU A 27 3.64 -7.26 -1.58
N ILE A 28 4.04 -8.36 -0.95
CA ILE A 28 5.13 -8.41 0.03
C ILE A 28 6.17 -9.42 -0.44
N ASP A 29 7.44 -9.03 -0.41
CA ASP A 29 8.54 -9.97 -0.60
C ASP A 29 8.72 -10.84 0.66
N ALA A 30 8.36 -12.11 0.56
CA ALA A 30 8.41 -13.06 1.68
C ALA A 30 9.85 -13.39 2.14
N LEU A 31 10.87 -13.11 1.32
CA LEU A 31 12.27 -13.34 1.68
C LEU A 31 12.84 -12.19 2.51
N ASP A 32 12.32 -10.97 2.35
CA ASP A 32 12.81 -9.76 3.02
C ASP A 32 12.07 -9.49 4.34
N ARG A 33 12.32 -10.37 5.31
CA ARG A 33 11.66 -10.34 6.62
C ARG A 33 11.96 -9.09 7.44
N VAL A 34 13.07 -8.41 7.17
CA VAL A 34 13.46 -7.17 7.87
C VAL A 34 12.47 -6.05 7.58
N ARG A 35 11.83 -6.06 6.41
CA ARG A 35 10.81 -5.08 6.02
C ARG A 35 9.38 -5.45 6.39
N PHE A 36 9.14 -6.56 7.09
CA PHE A 36 7.78 -6.91 7.51
C PHE A 36 7.13 -5.87 8.42
N PRO A 37 7.84 -5.27 9.42
CA PRO A 37 7.24 -4.23 10.24
C PRO A 37 6.79 -3.02 9.41
N GLU A 38 7.59 -2.61 8.42
CA GLU A 38 7.24 -1.55 7.48
C GLU A 38 6.00 -1.92 6.65
N ALA A 39 5.96 -3.14 6.11
CA ALA A 39 4.83 -3.61 5.31
C ALA A 39 3.52 -3.66 6.12
N ILE A 40 3.59 -4.08 7.39
CA ILE A 40 2.43 -4.09 8.31
C ILE A 40 1.95 -2.65 8.55
N GLU A 41 2.86 -1.74 8.90
CA GLU A 41 2.50 -0.35 9.18
C GLU A 41 1.89 0.35 7.96
N GLU A 42 2.44 0.11 6.76
CA GLU A 42 1.86 0.65 5.52
C GLU A 42 0.48 0.06 5.24
N LEU A 43 0.32 -1.26 5.36
CA LEU A 43 -0.98 -1.91 5.12
C LEU A 43 -2.04 -1.43 6.11
N ASP A 44 -1.70 -1.32 7.40
CA ASP A 44 -2.60 -0.80 8.43
C ASP A 44 -2.99 0.66 8.13
N ARG A 45 -2.02 1.48 7.71
CA ARG A 45 -2.29 2.88 7.29
C ARG A 45 -3.21 2.97 6.07
N LEU A 46 -3.12 2.02 5.14
CA LEU A 46 -4.00 1.98 3.97
C LEU A 46 -5.41 1.56 4.37
N VAL A 47 -5.57 0.47 5.12
CA VAL A 47 -6.89 -0.08 5.47
C VAL A 47 -7.63 0.76 6.52
N SER A 48 -6.90 1.51 7.35
CA SER A 48 -7.51 2.41 8.35
C SER A 48 -7.92 3.77 7.78
N ASP A 49 -7.61 4.05 6.51
CA ASP A 49 -8.04 5.30 5.88
C ASP A 49 -9.56 5.24 5.63
N GLU A 50 -10.32 6.15 6.25
CA GLU A 50 -11.81 6.19 6.20
C GLU A 50 -12.39 6.36 4.78
N GLN A 51 -11.54 6.55 3.76
CA GLN A 51 -11.92 6.63 2.36
C GLN A 51 -11.95 5.26 1.63
N LEU A 52 -11.51 4.19 2.29
CA LEU A 52 -11.73 2.80 1.87
C LEU A 52 -13.01 2.25 2.49
#